data_AF-A1BQM9-F1
#
_entry.id   AF-A1BQM9-F1
#
_cell.length_a   1.000
_cell.length_b   1.000
_cell.length_c   1.000
_cell.angle_alpha   90.00
_cell.angle_beta   90.00
_cell.angle_gamma   90.00
#
_symmetry.space_group_name_H-M   'P 1'
#
loop_
_entity.id
_entity.type
_entity.pdbx_description
1 polymer ?
#
loop_
_entity_poly.entity_id
_entity_poly.type
_entity_poly.pdbx_seq_one_letter_code
_entity_poly.pdbx_strand_id
1 'polypeptide(L)' 'SWRILSSIEQKEEAKGNETNAKRIKEYRQKVESELSGICNDIMMVIDEHLIPSASAGESTVFYYKMKGDYY' A
#
# COMPACT_ATOMS: atom_id res chain seq x y z
N SER A 1 5.41 7.36 5.66
CA SER A 1 4.40 8.43 5.76
C SER A 1 3.08 7.96 6.38
N TRP A 2 2.41 6.93 5.83
CA TRP A 2 1.12 6.44 6.36
C TRP A 2 1.12 6.11 7.86
N ARG A 3 2.13 5.37 8.35
CA ARG A 3 2.25 5.01 9.78
C ARG A 3 2.32 6.21 10.72
N ILE A 4 2.98 7.29 10.29
CA ILE A 4 3.08 8.52 11.08
C ILE A 4 1.72 9.20 11.14
N LEU A 5 1.03 9.33 10.00
CA LEU A 5 -0.30 9.94 9.92
C LEU A 5 -1.32 9.19 10.77
N SER A 6 -1.32 7.85 10.71
CA SER A 6 -2.19 7.00 11.54
C SER A 6 -1.90 7.18 13.04
N SER A 7 -0.63 7.29 13.44
CA SER A 7 -0.28 7.55 14.84
C SER A 7 -0.72 8.94 15.32
N ILE A 8 -0.64 9.97 14.47
CA ILE A 8 -1.09 11.32 14.81
C ILE A 8 -2.62 11.38 14.88
N GLU A 9 -3.34 10.75 13.94
CA GLU A 9 -4.80 10.62 13.94
C GLU A 9 -5.29 10.05 15.28
N GLN A 10 -4.76 8.88 15.68
CA GLN A 10 -5.12 8.23 16.95
C GLN A 10 -4.85 9.12 18.17
N LYS A 11 -3.74 9.88 18.16
CA LYS A 11 -3.41 10.82 19.24
C LYS A 11 -4.37 12.01 19.30
N GLU A 12 -4.82 12.52 18.17
CA GLU A 12 -5.78 13.64 18.13
C GLU A 12 -7.20 13.18 18.47
N GLU A 13 -7.60 11.98 18.05
CA GLU A 13 -8.85 11.34 18.49
C GLU A 13 -8.87 11.14 20.00
N ALA A 14 -7.78 10.64 20.60
CA ALA A 14 -7.68 10.46 22.05
C ALA A 14 -7.75 11.77 22.86
N LYS A 15 -7.41 12.91 22.25
CA LYS A 15 -7.53 14.24 22.86
C LYS A 15 -8.92 14.88 22.66
N GLY A 16 -9.80 14.26 21.87
CA GLY A 16 -11.11 14.82 21.50
C GLY A 16 -11.03 15.93 20.43
N ASN A 17 -9.91 16.04 19.71
CA ASN A 17 -9.72 17.07 18.68
C ASN A 17 -10.32 16.65 17.33
N GLU A 18 -11.65 16.55 17.26
CA GLU A 18 -12.38 15.99 16.11
C GLU A 18 -12.04 16.68 14.78
N THR A 19 -11.90 18.02 14.76
CA THR A 19 -11.55 18.77 13.55
C THR A 19 -10.17 18.41 13.01
N ASN A 20 -9.18 18.24 13.89
CA ASN A 20 -7.83 17.87 13.48
C ASN A 20 -7.79 16.40 13.05
N ALA A 21 -8.44 15.52 13.81
CA ALA A 21 -8.56 14.11 13.48
C ALA A 21 -9.15 13.92 12.07
N LYS A 22 -10.23 14.65 11.73
CA LYS A 22 -10.85 14.61 10.40
C LYS A 22 -9.87 15.03 9.29
N ARG A 23 -9.14 16.13 9.47
CA ARG A 23 -8.15 16.61 8.47
C ARG A 23 -7.02 15.60 8.27
N ILE A 24 -6.53 15.00 9.34
CA ILE A 24 -5.46 13.99 9.28
C ILE A 24 -5.98 12.73 8.59
N LYS A 25 -7.21 12.30 8.88
CA LYS A 25 -7.86 11.16 8.24
C LYS A 25 -7.99 11.35 6.74
N GLU A 26 -8.47 12.51 6.28
CA GLU A 26 -8.56 12.85 4.86
C GLU A 26 -7.19 12.78 4.17
N TYR A 27 -6.13 13.27 4.83
CA TYR A 27 -4.78 13.19 4.27
C TYR A 27 -4.22 11.76 4.27
N ARG A 28 -4.47 10.97 5.33
CA ARG A 28 -4.10 9.57 5.39
C ARG A 28 -4.75 8.77 4.27
N GLN A 29 -6.03 9.02 3.99
CA GLN A 29 -6.77 8.37 2.89
C GLN A 29 -6.16 8.67 1.51
N LYS A 30 -5.68 9.90 1.28
CA LYS A 30 -4.96 10.23 0.04
C LYS A 30 -3.68 9.41 -0.11
N VAL A 31 -2.87 9.36 0.96
CA VAL A 31 -1.63 8.56 0.97
C VAL A 31 -1.94 7.07 0.78
N GLU A 32 -3.01 6.57 1.38
CA GLU A 32 -3.46 5.19 1.23
C GLU A 32 -3.88 4.89 -0.21
N SER A 33 -4.64 5.79 -0.85
CA SER A 33 -5.03 5.65 -2.26
C SER A 33 -3.81 5.65 -3.20
N GLU A 34 -2.81 6.50 -2.95
CA GLU A 34 -1.57 6.51 -3.72
C GLU A 34 -0.79 5.20 -3.56
N LEU A 35 -0.65 4.71 -2.32
CA LEU A 35 0.02 3.43 -2.03
C LEU A 35 -0.71 2.25 -2.67
N SER A 36 -2.03 2.18 -2.55
CA SER A 36 -2.84 1.15 -3.21
C SER A 36 -2.71 1.20 -4.73
N GLY A 37 -2.66 2.41 -5.32
CA GLY A 37 -2.41 2.58 -6.75
C GLY A 37 -1.07 1.97 -7.17
N ILE A 38 0.01 2.30 -6.46
CA ILE A 38 1.35 1.74 -6.73
C ILE A 38 1.37 0.22 -6.58
N CYS A 39 0.75 -0.33 -5.53
CA CYS A 39 0.67 -1.79 -5.34
C CYS A 39 -0.09 -2.46 -6.49
N ASN A 40 -1.19 -1.87 -6.95
CA ASN A 40 -1.96 -2.39 -8.07
C ASN A 40 -1.17 -2.33 -9.39
N ASP A 41 -0.45 -1.24 -9.65
CA ASP A 41 0.39 -1.12 -10.85
C ASP A 41 1.48 -2.18 -10.87
N ILE A 42 2.12 -2.44 -9.73
CA ILE A 42 3.13 -3.49 -9.59
C ILE A 42 2.50 -4.88 -9.76
N MET A 43 1.31 -5.10 -9.19
CA MET A 43 0.56 -6.36 -9.33
C MET A 43 0.26 -6.65 -10.81
N MET A 44 -0.20 -5.65 -11.57
CA MET A 44 -0.46 -5.77 -13.00
C MET A 44 0.81 -6.14 -13.77
N VAL A 45 1.94 -5.47 -13.49
CA VAL A 45 3.22 -5.80 -14.13
C VAL A 45 3.65 -7.24 -13.83
N ILE A 46 3.49 -7.69 -12.58
CA ILE A 46 3.85 -9.06 -12.18
C ILE A 46 2.98 -10.08 -12.92
N ASP A 47 1.66 -9.87 -12.96
CA ASP A 47 0.70 -10.81 -13.52
C ASP A 47 0.69 -10.85 -15.05
N GLU A 48 0.78 -9.69 -15.70
CA GLU A 48 0.65 -9.58 -17.16
C GLU A 48 1.98 -9.74 -17.89
N HIS A 49 3.11 -9.49 -17.22
CA HIS A 49 4.42 -9.48 -17.88
C HIS A 49 5.44 -10.42 -17.23
N LEU A 50 5.68 -10.31 -15.92
CA LEU A 50 6.81 -11.01 -15.29
C LEU A 50 6.56 -12.51 -15.13
N ILE A 51 5.41 -12.91 -14.59
CA ILE A 51 5.04 -14.32 -14.45
C ILE A 51 4.95 -15.01 -15.82
N PRO A 52 4.27 -14.45 -16.85
CA PRO A 52 4.21 -15.08 -18.17
C PRO A 52 5.57 -15.19 -18.87
N SER A 53 6.48 -14.25 -18.61
CA SER A 53 7.83 -14.24 -19.21
C SER A 53 8.86 -15.07 -18.43
N ALA A 54 8.50 -15.55 -17.23
CA ALA A 54 9.41 -16.33 -16.41
C ALA A 54 9.59 -17.75 -16.98
N SER A 55 10.84 -18.12 -17.24
CA SER A 55 11.18 -19.52 -17.46
C SER A 55 10.97 -20.33 -16.17
N ALA A 56 10.61 -21.60 -16.30
CA ALA A 56 10.38 -22.48 -15.16
C ALA A 56 11.63 -22.53 -14.25
N GLY A 57 11.46 -22.27 -12.96
CA GLY A 57 12.54 -22.26 -11.97
C GLY A 57 12.44 -21.14 -10.96
N GLU A 58 13.59 -20.63 -10.53
CA GLU A 58 13.72 -19.65 -9.43
C GLU A 58 13.04 -18.31 -9.71
N SER A 59 13.04 -17.83 -10.96
CA SER A 59 12.40 -16.58 -11.38
C SER A 59 10.88 -16.62 -11.17
N THR A 60 10.24 -17.75 -11.47
CA THR A 60 8.80 -17.94 -11.26
C THR A 60 8.45 -17.84 -9.76
N VAL A 61 9.22 -18.53 -8.91
CA VAL A 61 9.04 -18.48 -7.44
C VAL A 61 9.26 -17.06 -6.91
N PHE A 62 10.27 -16.36 -7.41
CA PHE A 62 10.55 -14.98 -7.03
C PHE A 62 9.39 -14.04 -7.36
N TYR A 63 8.80 -14.13 -8.56
CA TYR A 63 7.68 -13.27 -8.94
C TYR A 63 6.40 -13.59 -8.17
N TYR A 64 6.12 -14.86 -7.86
CA TYR A 64 4.99 -15.19 -6.98
C TYR A 64 5.18 -14.72 -5.54
N LYS A 65 6.41 -14.78 -5.01
CA LYS A 65 6.71 -14.17 -3.70
C LYS A 65 6.48 -12.66 -3.75
N MET A 66 7.03 -12.00 -4.77
CA MET A 66 6.86 -10.55 -4.96
C MET A 66 5.38 -10.19 -5.05
N LYS A 67 4.59 -10.96 -5.80
CA LYS A 67 3.13 -10.81 -5.86
C LYS A 67 2.49 -10.82 -4.46
N GLY A 68 2.90 -11.77 -3.61
CA GLY A 68 2.42 -11.85 -2.23
C GLY A 68 2.84 -10.68 -1.34
N ASP A 69 4.00 -10.05 -1.60
CA ASP A 69 4.48 -8.89 -0.84
C ASP A 69 3.67 -7.60 -1.16
N TYR A 70 3.00 -7.52 -2.31
CA TYR A 70 2.21 -6.35 -2.75
C TYR A 70 0.68 -6.52 -2.60
N TYR A 71 0.21 -7.69 -2.17
CA TYR A 71 -1.21 -7.99 -1.90
C TYR A 71 -1.62 -7.51 -0.50
#